data_AF-A0A1Y1K043-F1
#
_entry.id   AF-A0A1Y1K043-F1
#
_cell.length_a   1.000
_cell.length_b   1.000
_cell.length_c   1.000
_cell.angle_alpha   90.00
_cell.angle_beta   90.00
_cell.angle_gamma   90.00
#
_symmetry.space_group_name_H-M   'P 1'
#
loop_
_entity.id
_entity.type
_entity.pdbx_description
1 polymer ?
#
loop_
_entity_poly.entity_id
_entity_poly.type
_entity_poly.pdbx_seq_one_letter_code
_entity_poly.pdbx_strand_id
1 'polypeptide(L)'
;MLVAGSCWILQGRNTPVRTIAKFKMQQANWELFTRLLVPPSQVNLQTLTSSILNAAEASIPRSKPGNIRKMVPWWSPEIKEKILLKKRALNRFRRHPTMENLIEDPSVAGGY
;
A
#
# COMPACT_ATOMS: atom_id res chain seq x y z
N MET A 1 -3.28 -42.02 -13.09
CA MET A 1 -2.32 -40.90 -13.00
C MET A 1 -2.99 -39.66 -13.55
N LEU A 2 -3.55 -38.81 -12.69
CA LEU A 2 -4.02 -37.48 -13.08
C LEU A 2 -3.00 -36.50 -12.50
N VAL A 3 -2.18 -35.94 -13.39
CA VAL A 3 -1.23 -34.88 -13.06
C VAL A 3 -2.07 -33.68 -12.64
N ALA A 4 -2.11 -33.41 -11.34
CA ALA A 4 -2.65 -32.18 -10.81
C ALA A 4 -1.81 -31.04 -11.40
N GLY A 5 -2.37 -30.38 -12.42
CA GLY A 5 -1.88 -29.12 -12.95
C GLY A 5 -1.84 -28.13 -11.81
N SER A 6 -0.67 -28.01 -11.19
CA SER A 6 -0.40 -27.07 -10.12
C SER A 6 -0.58 -25.67 -10.70
N CYS A 7 -1.65 -24.98 -10.30
CA CYS A 7 -1.86 -23.58 -10.63
C CYS A 7 -0.83 -22.75 -9.86
N TRP A 8 0.31 -22.48 -10.50
CA TRP A 8 1.45 -21.73 -9.97
C TRP A 8 1.21 -20.21 -9.90
N ILE A 9 0.09 -19.72 -9.35
CA ILE A 9 -0.16 -18.26 -9.26
C ILE A 9 -0.70 -17.80 -7.89
N LEU A 10 -0.20 -18.37 -6.78
CA LEU A 10 -0.48 -17.84 -5.44
C LEU A 10 0.74 -17.82 -4.51
N GLN A 11 1.94 -17.67 -5.06
CA GLN A 11 3.13 -17.36 -4.25
C GLN A 11 3.70 -15.98 -4.57
N GLY A 12 2.85 -15.04 -4.98
CA GLY A 12 3.17 -13.63 -4.91
C GLY A 12 3.11 -13.19 -3.44
N ARG A 13 4.24 -13.29 -2.71
CA ARG A 13 4.43 -12.61 -1.42
C ARG A 13 3.79 -11.21 -1.53
N ASN A 14 2.80 -10.91 -0.67
CA ASN A 14 2.14 -9.60 -0.59
C ASN A 14 3.16 -8.54 -0.14
N THR A 15 4.05 -8.15 -1.05
CA THR A 15 4.98 -7.06 -0.83
C THR A 15 4.20 -5.76 -0.95
N PRO A 16 4.17 -4.91 0.08
CA PRO A 16 3.45 -3.65 0.01
C PRO A 16 4.03 -2.80 -1.10
N VAL A 17 3.15 -2.24 -1.95
CA VAL A 17 3.57 -1.26 -2.95
C VAL A 17 3.83 0.04 -2.21
N ARG A 18 5.05 0.57 -2.31
CA ARG A 18 5.40 1.83 -1.68
C ARG A 18 4.87 2.99 -2.53
N THR A 19 4.16 3.93 -1.92
CA THR A 19 3.88 5.21 -2.59
C THR A 19 5.14 6.04 -2.64
N ILE A 20 5.36 6.72 -3.76
CA ILE A 20 6.41 7.73 -3.87
C ILE A 20 6.10 8.89 -2.92
N ALA A 21 7.12 9.35 -2.20
CA ALA A 21 7.03 10.54 -1.34
C ALA A 21 6.73 11.78 -2.21
N LYS A 22 5.69 12.52 -1.84
CA LYS A 22 5.27 13.72 -2.56
C LYS A 22 5.62 14.96 -1.74
N PHE A 23 6.05 16.01 -2.40
CA PHE A 23 6.26 17.30 -1.76
C PHE A 23 4.92 17.91 -1.30
N LYS A 24 4.88 18.42 -0.08
CA LYS A 24 3.70 19.08 0.48
C LYS A 24 3.76 20.58 0.19
N MET A 25 3.28 20.98 -0.99
CA MET A 25 3.32 22.39 -1.44
C MET A 25 2.66 23.37 -0.45
N GLN A 26 1.61 22.93 0.24
CA GLN A 26 0.88 23.75 1.22
C GLN A 26 1.70 24.06 2.49
N GLN A 27 2.76 23.30 2.76
CA GLN A 27 3.65 23.48 3.91
C GLN A 27 5.03 24.02 3.48
N ALA A 28 5.14 24.52 2.26
CA ALA A 28 6.40 25.05 1.72
C ALA A 28 6.77 26.37 2.38
N ASN A 29 8.03 26.51 2.79
CA ASN A 29 8.60 27.80 3.13
C ASN A 29 9.15 28.49 1.87
N TRP A 30 8.33 29.34 1.26
CA TRP A 30 8.69 30.01 0.01
C TRP A 30 9.83 31.02 0.16
N GLU A 31 9.97 31.67 1.31
CA GLU A 31 11.07 32.60 1.57
C GLU A 31 12.42 31.87 1.63
N LEU A 32 12.46 30.71 2.27
CA LEU A 32 13.66 29.87 2.28
C LEU A 32 13.99 29.38 0.87
N PHE A 33 12.98 28.96 0.11
CA PHE A 33 13.15 28.49 -1.26
C PHE A 33 13.78 29.56 -2.16
N THR A 34 13.24 30.79 -2.15
CA THR A 34 13.74 31.88 -2.99
C THR A 34 15.15 32.30 -2.59
N ARG A 35 15.47 32.29 -1.29
CA ARG A 35 16.82 32.61 -0.80
C ARG A 35 17.87 31.59 -1.24
N LEU A 36 17.52 30.32 -1.35
CA LEU A 36 18.44 29.25 -1.80
C LEU A 36 18.52 29.12 -3.32
N LEU A 37 17.61 29.75 -4.05
CA LEU A 37 17.55 29.66 -5.50
C LEU A 37 18.67 30.51 -6.13
N VAL A 38 19.46 29.89 -7.01
CA VAL A 38 20.45 30.63 -7.80
C VAL A 38 19.77 31.25 -9.02
N PRO A 39 19.99 32.54 -9.33
CA PRO A 39 19.39 33.17 -10.49
C PRO A 39 19.86 32.50 -11.80
N PRO A 40 18.94 32.26 -12.76
CA PRO A 40 19.23 31.50 -13.97
C PRO A 40 20.20 32.19 -14.93
N SER A 41 20.48 33.49 -14.75
CA SER A 41 21.44 34.25 -15.53
C SER A 41 22.91 33.92 -15.23
N GLN A 42 23.18 33.18 -14.14
CA GLN A 42 24.53 32.96 -13.62
C GLN A 42 25.02 31.51 -13.74
N VAL A 43 24.21 30.59 -14.28
CA VAL A 43 24.48 29.15 -14.20
C VAL A 43 24.03 28.37 -15.43
N ASN A 44 24.73 27.25 -15.69
CA ASN A 44 24.35 26.26 -16.69
C ASN A 44 23.05 25.53 -16.28
N LEU A 45 22.38 24.91 -17.25
CA LEU A 45 21.11 24.20 -17.01
C LEU A 45 21.22 23.14 -15.91
N GLN A 46 22.28 22.33 -15.90
CA GLN A 46 22.48 21.27 -14.90
C GLN A 46 22.61 21.82 -13.48
N THR A 47 23.36 22.91 -13.33
CA THR A 47 23.55 23.60 -12.05
C THR A 47 22.26 24.27 -11.58
N LEU A 48 21.47 24.82 -12.51
CA LEU A 48 20.15 25.36 -12.22
C LEU A 48 19.19 24.27 -11.73
N THR A 49 19.13 23.13 -12.44
CA THR A 49 18.28 21.99 -12.04
C THR A 49 18.67 21.47 -10.66
N SER A 50 19.97 21.33 -10.39
CA SER A 50 20.49 20.89 -9.10
C SER A 50 20.15 21.88 -7.98
N SER A 51 20.29 23.19 -8.24
CA SER A 51 19.92 24.24 -7.29
C SER A 51 18.43 24.21 -6.95
N ILE A 52 17.55 24.08 -7.96
CA ILE A 52 16.10 23.97 -7.77
C ILE A 52 15.76 22.76 -6.90
N LEU A 53 16.35 21.60 -7.19
CA LEU A 53 16.11 20.38 -6.42
C LEU A 53 16.57 20.53 -4.97
N ASN A 54 17.77 21.06 -4.74
CA ASN A 54 18.31 21.26 -3.39
C ASN A 54 17.48 22.27 -2.59
N ALA A 55 17.09 23.39 -3.21
CA ALA A 55 16.23 24.38 -2.58
C ALA A 55 14.87 23.77 -2.21
N ALA A 56 14.28 22.96 -3.10
CA ALA A 56 13.01 22.28 -2.84
C ALA A 56 13.11 21.26 -1.70
N GLU A 57 14.22 20.50 -1.62
CA GLU A 57 14.44 19.54 -0.54
C GLU A 57 14.60 20.21 0.83
N ALA A 58 15.23 21.38 0.88
CA ALA A 58 15.41 22.13 2.11
C ALA A 58 14.14 22.87 2.57
N SER A 59 13.32 23.36 1.63
CA SER A 59 12.20 24.25 1.97
C SER A 59 10.81 23.58 1.94
N ILE A 60 10.66 22.48 1.20
CA ILE A 60 9.37 21.81 1.02
C ILE A 60 9.40 20.44 1.70
N PRO A 61 8.66 20.24 2.79
CA PRO A 61 8.63 18.95 3.45
C PRO A 61 7.99 17.88 2.55
N ARG A 62 8.59 16.69 2.53
CA ARG A 62 8.07 15.51 1.81
C ARG A 62 7.11 14.71 2.67
N SER A 63 6.09 14.12 2.05
CA SER A 63 5.24 13.13 2.69
C SER A 63 6.05 11.86 2.98
N LYS A 64 5.70 11.17 4.06
CA LYS A 64 6.26 9.83 4.32
C LYS A 64 5.78 8.88 3.21
N PRO A 65 6.66 8.04 2.63
CA PRO A 65 6.20 6.98 1.74
C PRO A 65 5.34 6.01 2.54
N GLY A 66 4.09 5.83 2.12
CA GLY A 66 3.16 4.89 2.69
C GLY A 66 3.24 3.53 2.01
N ASN A 67 2.76 2.50 2.70
CA ASN A 67 2.53 1.18 2.15
C ASN A 67 1.09 1.10 1.66
N ILE A 68 0.89 0.98 0.34
CA ILE A 68 -0.40 0.62 -0.22
C ILE A 68 -0.53 -0.89 -0.18
N ARG A 69 -1.62 -1.35 0.44
CA ARG A 69 -2.06 -2.74 0.31
C ARG A 69 -2.50 -2.93 -1.15
N LYS A 70 -1.90 -3.90 -1.84
CA LYS A 70 -2.39 -4.28 -3.16
C LYS A 70 -3.85 -4.71 -3.02
N MET A 71 -4.72 -4.10 -3.81
CA MET A 71 -6.11 -4.52 -3.89
C MET A 71 -6.12 -5.90 -4.56
N VAL A 72 -6.64 -6.91 -3.86
CA VAL A 72 -6.83 -8.21 -4.49
C VAL A 72 -7.98 -8.08 -5.48
N PRO A 73 -7.86 -8.59 -6.72
CA PRO A 73 -8.88 -8.41 -7.75
C PRO A 73 -10.25 -8.93 -7.28
N TRP A 74 -11.28 -8.13 -7.51
CA TRP A 74 -12.66 -8.42 -7.06
C TRP A 74 -13.26 -9.67 -7.72
N TRP A 75 -12.73 -10.08 -8.87
CA TRP A 75 -13.14 -11.29 -9.58
C TRP A 75 -12.38 -12.56 -9.16
N SER A 76 -11.51 -12.50 -8.14
CA SER A 76 -10.80 -13.70 -7.68
C SER A 76 -11.81 -14.73 -7.12
N PRO A 77 -11.94 -15.92 -7.75
CA PRO A 77 -12.89 -16.93 -7.31
C PRO A 77 -12.55 -17.46 -5.91
N GLU A 78 -11.26 -17.53 -5.58
CA GLU A 78 -10.76 -17.95 -4.28
C GLU A 78 -11.19 -16.99 -3.17
N ILE A 79 -11.14 -15.67 -3.42
CA ILE A 79 -11.65 -14.69 -2.45
C ILE A 79 -13.14 -14.86 -2.25
N LYS A 80 -13.89 -15.04 -3.34
CA LYS A 80 -15.34 -15.27 -3.27
C LYS A 80 -15.66 -16.50 -2.41
N GLU A 81 -14.90 -17.57 -2.59
CA GLU A 81 -15.02 -18.79 -1.79
C GLU A 81 -14.68 -18.56 -0.32
N LYS A 82 -13.56 -17.90 0.00
CA LYS A 82 -13.17 -17.60 1.39
C LYS A 82 -14.19 -16.70 2.10
N ILE A 83 -14.71 -15.68 1.42
CA ILE A 83 -15.79 -14.83 1.95
C ILE A 83 -17.05 -15.65 2.22
N LEU A 84 -17.40 -16.56 1.31
CA LEU A 84 -18.58 -17.43 1.47
C LEU A 84 -18.42 -18.39 2.65
N LEU A 85 -17.25 -19.03 2.80
CA LEU A 85 -16.94 -19.91 3.93
C LEU A 85 -17.01 -19.17 5.26
N LYS A 86 -16.41 -17.97 5.34
CA LYS A 86 -16.50 -17.10 6.51
C LYS A 86 -17.96 -16.77 6.85
N LYS A 87 -18.77 -16.35 5.87
CA LYS A 87 -20.20 -16.06 6.08
C LYS A 87 -20.98 -17.27 6.56
N ARG A 88 -20.70 -18.46 6.01
CA ARG A 88 -21.36 -19.71 6.43
C ARG A 88 -21.02 -20.06 7.87
N ALA A 89 -19.74 -20.03 8.24
CA ALA A 89 -19.30 -20.31 9.61
C ALA A 89 -19.91 -19.31 10.61
N LEU A 90 -19.84 -18.01 10.29
CA LEU A 90 -20.46 -16.97 11.12
C LEU A 90 -21.97 -17.16 11.26
N ASN A 91 -22.67 -17.51 10.18
CA ASN A 91 -24.12 -17.77 10.24
C ASN A 91 -24.45 -19.02 11.07
N ARG A 92 -23.61 -20.07 11.03
CA ARG A 92 -23.77 -21.24 11.90
C ARG A 92 -23.60 -20.85 13.36
N PHE A 93 -22.51 -20.16 13.71
CA PHE A 93 -22.26 -19.69 15.06
C PHE A 93 -23.38 -18.77 15.59
N ARG A 94 -23.88 -17.83 14.78
CA ARG A 94 -24.98 -16.93 15.16
C ARG A 94 -26.30 -17.66 15.44
N ARG A 95 -26.55 -18.79 14.79
CA ARG A 95 -27.74 -19.62 15.03
C ARG A 95 -27.57 -20.53 16.23
N HIS A 96 -26.37 -21.10 16.39
CA HIS A 96 -26.04 -22.02 17.46
C HIS A 96 -24.66 -21.64 18.03
N PRO A 97 -24.63 -20.78 19.06
CA PRO A 97 -23.37 -20.28 19.62
C PRO A 97 -22.74 -21.33 20.54
N THR A 98 -22.21 -22.40 19.95
CA THR A 98 -21.48 -23.46 20.64
C THR A 98 -19.97 -23.27 20.48
N MET A 99 -19.17 -23.83 21.39
CA MET A 99 -17.71 -23.74 21.32
C MET A 99 -17.15 -24.41 20.06
N GLU A 100 -17.73 -25.52 19.62
CA GLU A 100 -17.36 -26.19 18.37
C GLU A 100 -17.55 -25.27 17.16
N ASN A 101 -18.71 -24.61 17.08
CA ASN A 101 -19.02 -23.66 16.00
C ASN A 101 -18.15 -22.39 16.06
N LEU A 102 -17.61 -22.04 17.23
CA LEU A 102 -16.67 -20.93 17.40
C LEU A 102 -15.28 -21.30 16.85
N ILE A 103 -14.82 -22.53 17.09
CA ILE A 103 -13.53 -23.04 16.59
C ILE A 103 -13.55 -23.19 15.06
N GLU A 104 -14.71 -23.53 14.49
CA GLU A 104 -14.91 -23.57 13.04
C GLU A 104 -14.89 -22.19 12.36
N ASP A 105 -15.02 -21.08 13.10
CA ASP A 105 -14.98 -19.75 12.51
C ASP A 105 -13.55 -19.42 12.05
N PRO A 106 -13.33 -19.23 10.73
CA PRO A 106 -12.01 -18.91 10.20
C PRO A 106 -11.40 -17.61 10.75
N SER A 107 -12.21 -16.73 11.35
CA SER A 107 -11.73 -15.51 12.00
C SER A 107 -11.15 -15.72 13.40
N VAL A 108 -11.44 -16.86 14.04
CA VAL A 108 -10.90 -17.23 15.37
C VAL A 108 -9.69 -18.16 15.23
N ALA A 109 -9.70 -19.06 14.24
CA ALA A 109 -8.63 -20.03 13.99
C ALA A 109 -7.41 -19.46 13.21
N GLY A 110 -7.55 -18.31 12.54
CA GLY A 110 -6.52 -17.72 11.70
C GLY A 110 -6.07 -16.34 12.17
N GLY A 111 -5.06 -16.31 13.04
CA GLY A 111 -4.30 -15.09 13.32
C GLY A 111 -3.38 -14.75 12.14
N TYR A 112 -3.82 -13.78 11.34
CA TYR A 112 -3.14 -13.10 10.22
C TYR A 112 -2.89 -13.89 8.93
#